data_AF-A0A917IC49-F1
#
_entry.id   AF-A0A917IC49-F1
#
_cell.length_a   1.000
_cell.length_b   1.000
_cell.length_c   1.000
_cell.angle_alpha   90.00
_cell.angle_beta   90.00
_cell.angle_gamma   90.00
#
_symmetry.space_group_name_H-M   'P 1'
#
loop_
_entity.id
_entity.type
_entity.pdbx_description
1 polymer ?
#
loop_
_entity_poly.entity_id
_entity_poly.type
_entity_poly.pdbx_seq_one_letter_code
_entity_poly.pdbx_strand_id
1 'polypeptide(L)' 'MATGSKGRRMVDAIDDVAAELRLANRIAVLKLGASALDHDPGSRATTDVARERVARMNRLRAEIRAGLGLDGEGA' A
#
# COMPACT_ATOMS: atom_id res chain seq x y z
N MET A 1 -41.26 -22.05 5.73
CA MET A 1 -40.56 -21.22 4.72
C MET A 1 -39.07 -21.47 4.90
N ALA A 2 -38.45 -22.23 4.00
CA ALA A 2 -37.03 -22.48 4.06
C ALA A 2 -36.30 -21.19 3.69
N THR A 3 -35.74 -20.50 4.69
CA THR A 3 -34.77 -19.43 4.50
C THR A 3 -33.57 -20.03 3.79
N GLY A 4 -33.52 -19.86 2.47
CA GLY A 4 -32.42 -20.37 1.65
C GLY A 4 -31.11 -19.85 2.21
N SER A 5 -30.28 -20.75 2.72
CA SER A 5 -28.86 -20.49 2.89
C SER A 5 -28.27 -20.37 1.48
N LYS A 6 -28.46 -19.20 0.86
CA LYS A 6 -27.71 -18.82 -0.34
C LYS A 6 -26.26 -18.80 0.11
N GLY A 7 -25.53 -19.87 -0.21
CA GLY A 7 -24.11 -19.99 0.10
C GLY A 7 -23.38 -18.72 -0.32
N ARG A 8 -22.44 -18.26 0.51
CA ARG A 8 -21.63 -17.08 0.22
C ARG A 8 -21.08 -17.19 -1.22
N ARG A 9 -21.24 -16.12 -2.00
CA ARG A 9 -20.72 -16.11 -3.36
C ARG A 9 -19.21 -16.02 -3.28
N MET A 10 -18.52 -16.61 -4.25
CA MET A 10 -17.06 -16.52 -4.35
C MET A 10 -16.57 -15.07 -4.35
N VAL A 11 -17.35 -14.15 -4.92
CA VAL A 11 -17.08 -12.71 -4.92
C VAL A 11 -17.04 -12.14 -3.51
N ASP A 12 -17.99 -12.51 -2.65
CA ASP A 12 -18.04 -12.01 -1.26
C ASP A 12 -16.78 -12.49 -0.49
N ALA A 13 -16.33 -13.72 -0.73
CA ALA A 13 -15.10 -14.24 -0.14
C ALA A 13 -13.83 -13.56 -0.67
N ILE A 14 -13.80 -13.17 -1.94
CA ILE A 14 -12.70 -12.41 -2.54
C ILE A 14 -12.63 -11.00 -1.94
N ASP A 15 -13.78 -10.36 -1.72
CA ASP A 15 -13.86 -9.04 -1.10
C ASP A 15 -13.35 -9.06 0.35
N ASP A 16 -13.71 -10.09 1.13
CA ASP A 16 -13.21 -10.31 2.49
C ASP A 16 -11.67 -10.44 2.50
N VAL A 17 -11.11 -11.29 1.62
CA VAL A 17 -9.66 -11.47 1.49
C VAL A 17 -8.97 -10.16 1.08
N ALA A 18 -9.56 -9.41 0.16
CA ALA A 18 -9.02 -8.12 -0.26
C ALA A 18 -9.03 -7.10 0.91
N ALA A 19 -10.06 -7.10 1.74
CA ALA A 19 -10.14 -6.26 2.93
C ALA A 19 -9.07 -6.64 3.98
N GLU A 20 -8.87 -7.94 4.24
CA GLU A 20 -7.82 -8.43 5.15
C GLU A 20 -6.41 -8.05 4.66
N LEU A 21 -6.15 -8.18 3.36
CA LEU A 21 -4.87 -7.78 2.75
C LEU A 21 -4.62 -6.27 2.90
N ARG A 22 -5.65 -5.43 2.71
CA ARG A 22 -5.53 -3.98 2.96
C ARG A 22 -5.20 -3.69 4.42
N LEU A 23 -5.84 -4.37 5.37
CA LEU A 23 -5.56 -4.21 6.80
C LEU A 23 -4.12 -4.64 7.14
N ALA A 24 -3.68 -5.79 6.63
CA ALA A 24 -2.32 -6.29 6.84
C ALA A 24 -1.27 -5.31 6.32
N ASN A 25 -1.48 -4.74 5.13
CA ASN A 25 -0.59 -3.72 4.57
C ASN A 25 -0.53 -2.46 5.44
N ARG A 26 -1.67 -1.98 5.96
CA ARG A 26 -1.72 -0.84 6.89
C ARG A 26 -0.95 -1.11 8.18
N ILE A 27 -1.12 -2.29 8.77
CA ILE A 27 -0.37 -2.70 9.97
C ILE A 27 1.14 -2.76 9.68
N ALA A 28 1.55 -3.28 8.52
CA ALA A 28 2.95 -3.35 8.13
C ALA A 28 3.59 -1.95 8.02
N VAL A 29 2.86 -0.97 7.46
CA VAL A 29 3.31 0.43 7.41
C VAL A 29 3.45 1.03 8.80
N LEU A 30 2.49 0.80 9.69
CA LEU A 30 2.59 1.29 11.08
C LEU A 30 3.81 0.70 11.81
N LYS A 31 4.16 -0.57 11.53
CA LYS A 31 5.37 -1.21 12.09
C LYS A 31 6.68 -0.63 11.56
N LEU A 32 6.72 -0.24 10.28
CA LEU A 32 7.89 0.39 9.65
C LEU A 32 8.05 1.87 10.05
N GLY A 33 6.99 2.50 10.56
CA GLY A 33 6.90 3.93 10.79
C GLY A 33 6.44 4.67 9.52
N ALA A 34 5.56 5.66 9.68
CA ALA A 34 4.96 6.39 8.55
C ALA A 34 6.00 6.98 7.58
N SER A 35 7.16 7.39 8.12
CA SER A 35 8.27 7.96 7.35
C SER A 35 8.91 6.99 6.35
N ALA A 36 8.63 5.69 6.43
CA ALA A 36 9.14 4.71 5.47
C ALA A 36 8.57 4.92 4.05
N LEU A 37 7.37 5.51 3.96
CA LEU A 37 6.68 5.80 2.70
C LEU A 37 6.91 7.22 2.17
N ASP A 38 7.62 8.05 2.93
CA ASP A 38 7.90 9.43 2.54
C ASP A 38 8.75 9.49 1.26
N HIS A 39 8.48 10.49 0.44
CA HIS A 39 9.29 10.76 -0.74
C HIS A 39 10.70 11.20 -0.31
N ASP A 40 11.73 10.53 -0.84
CA ASP A 40 13.11 10.94 -0.62
C ASP A 40 13.53 11.94 -1.71
N PRO A 41 13.85 13.21 -1.37
CA PRO A 41 14.23 14.22 -2.36
C PRO A 41 15.57 13.92 -3.05
N GLY A 42 16.33 12.91 -2.59
CA GLY A 42 17.54 12.45 -3.25
C GLY A 42 18.75 13.39 -3.11
N SER A 43 18.69 14.39 -2.24
CA SER A 43 19.75 15.40 -2.06
C SER A 43 21.11 14.81 -1.66
N ARG A 44 21.12 13.60 -1.08
CA ARG A 44 22.33 12.85 -0.69
C ARG A 44 22.84 11.90 -1.78
N ALA A 45 22.09 11.69 -2.87
CA ALA A 45 22.46 10.79 -3.97
C ALA A 45 23.35 11.52 -4.98
N THR A 46 24.66 11.44 -4.78
CA THR A 46 25.66 12.16 -5.58
C THR A 46 26.09 11.42 -6.86
N THR A 47 25.92 10.10 -6.91
CA THR A 47 26.22 9.27 -8.10
C THR A 47 24.96 8.94 -8.89
N ASP A 48 25.11 8.69 -10.19
CA ASP A 48 23.97 8.35 -11.06
C ASP A 48 23.27 7.07 -10.62
N VAL A 49 24.03 6.06 -10.22
CA VAL A 49 23.50 4.79 -9.67
C VAL A 49 22.68 5.04 -8.39
N ALA A 50 23.14 5.94 -7.51
CA ALA A 50 22.40 6.28 -6.30
C ALA A 50 21.10 7.02 -6.63
N ARG A 51 21.12 7.95 -7.59
CA ARG A 51 19.92 8.67 -8.05
C ARG A 51 18.89 7.73 -8.64
N GLU A 52 19.31 6.79 -9.49
CA GLU A 52 18.41 5.77 -10.04
C GLU A 52 17.80 4.89 -8.96
N ARG A 53 18.58 4.51 -7.94
CA ARG A 53 18.07 3.74 -6.81
C ARG A 53 17.01 4.51 -6.04
N VAL A 54 17.25 5.78 -5.73
CA VAL A 54 16.27 6.66 -5.06
C VAL A 54 15.01 6.78 -5.90
N ALA A 55 15.13 7.02 -7.21
CA ALA A 55 13.99 7.10 -8.13
C ALA A 55 13.17 5.79 -8.15
N ARG A 56 13.82 4.62 -8.20
CA ARG A 56 13.13 3.31 -8.10
C ARG A 56 12.38 3.16 -6.79
N MET A 57 12.99 3.53 -5.67
CA MET A 57 12.35 3.44 -4.36
C MET A 57 11.18 4.40 -4.23
N ASN A 58 11.30 5.63 -4.73
CA ASN A 58 10.21 6.60 -4.71
C ASN A 58 9.01 6.15 -5.56
N ARG A 59 9.24 5.46 -6.68
CA ARG A 59 8.15 4.83 -7.45
C ARG A 59 7.41 3.76 -6.63
N LEU A 60 8.15 2.85 -5.99
CA LEU A 60 7.54 1.83 -5.13
C LEU A 60 6.77 2.44 -3.96
N ARG A 61 7.31 3.48 -3.32
CA ARG A 61 6.63 4.19 -2.24
C ARG A 61 5.32 4.83 -2.72
N ALA A 62 5.31 5.43 -3.91
CA ALA A 62 4.10 5.99 -4.50
C ALA A 62 3.04 4.91 -4.79
N GLU A 63 3.43 3.79 -5.40
CA GLU A 63 2.53 2.65 -5.66
C GLU A 63 1.91 2.11 -4.35
N ILE A 64 2.70 2.01 -3.28
CA ILE A 64 2.22 1.57 -1.97
C ILE A 64 1.27 2.61 -1.35
N ARG A 65 1.60 3.91 -1.42
CA ARG A 65 0.71 4.99 -0.93
C ARG A 65 -0.64 4.96 -1.67
N ALA A 66 -0.63 4.80 -2.99
CA ALA A 66 -1.83 4.63 -3.80
C ALA A 66 -2.65 3.42 -3.35
N GLY A 67 -2.01 2.25 -3.19
CA GLY A 67 -2.66 1.01 -2.75
C GLY A 67 -3.26 1.09 -1.35
N LEU A 68 -2.76 1.99 -0.50
CA LEU A 68 -3.26 2.23 0.85
C LEU A 68 -4.31 3.35 0.93
N GLY A 69 -4.47 4.13 -0.14
CA GLY A 69 -5.34 5.31 -0.19
C GLY A 69 -4.76 6.53 0.51
N LEU A 70 -3.43 6.64 0.58
CA LEU A 70 -2.72 7.76 1.23
C LEU A 70 -2.43 8.93 0.28
N ASP A 71 -2.57 8.73 -1.03
CA ASP A 71 -2.42 9.79 -2.03
C ASP A 71 -3.67 10.69 -2.01
N GLY A 72 -3.70 11.66 -1.10
CA GLY A 72 -4.82 12.60 -0.93
C GLY A 72 -4.84 13.33 0.42
N GLU A 73 -4.13 12.82 1.43
CA GLU A 73 -3.99 13.47 2.74
C GLU A 73 -2.56 14.00 2.90
N GLY A 74 -2.35 15.29 2.64
CA GLY A 74 -1.12 16.01 3.01
C GLY A 74 -0.35 16.63 1.85
N ALA A 75 -0.87 17.73 1.32
CA ALA A 75 -0.06 18.88 0.94
C ALA A 75 0.26 19.71 2.20
#